data_AF-A0A4P6ZNJ6-F1
#
_entry.id   AF-A0A4P6ZNJ6-F1
#
_cell.length_a   1.000
_cell.length_b   1.000
_cell.length_c   1.000
_cell.angle_alpha   90.00
_cell.angle_beta   90.00
_cell.angle_gamma   90.00
#
_symmetry.space_group_name_H-M   'P 1'
#
loop_
_entity.id
_entity.type
_entity.pdbx_description
1 polymer ?
#
loop_
_entity_poly.entity_id
_entity_poly.type
_entity_poly.pdbx_seq_one_letter_code
_entity_poly.pdbx_strand_id
1 'polypeptide(L)'
;MRKKKKLSSAELKYNVGDEVAFTLDKQKFVGRIDKRYINSFLISFHSDDPSIVDKYHNKTVVNNKKLKLIKAAPKKKAKKSAPKASK
;
A
#
# COMPACT_ATOMS: atom_id res chain seq x y z
N MET A 1 25.62 -3.45 22.67
CA MET A 1 24.26 -4.03 22.54
C MET A 1 23.66 -3.66 21.19
N ARG A 2 23.38 -4.64 20.30
CA ARG A 2 22.62 -4.43 19.05
C ARG A 2 21.21 -3.97 19.42
N LYS A 3 20.87 -2.71 19.16
CA LYS A 3 19.48 -2.25 19.24
C LYS A 3 18.65 -3.08 18.24
N LYS A 4 17.88 -4.06 18.74
CA LYS A 4 16.78 -4.67 17.98
C LYS A 4 15.82 -3.52 17.65
N LYS A 5 15.96 -2.96 16.45
CA LYS A 5 15.03 -1.99 15.90
C LYS A 5 13.68 -2.71 15.82
N LYS A 6 12.83 -2.56 16.85
CA LYS A 6 11.41 -2.88 16.74
C LYS A 6 10.94 -2.13 15.50
N LEU A 7 10.66 -2.85 14.42
CA LEU A 7 9.90 -2.32 13.30
C LEU A 7 8.52 -2.02 13.86
N SER A 8 8.39 -0.83 14.43
CA SER A 8 7.14 -0.29 14.91
C SER A 8 6.16 -0.32 13.74
N SER A 9 5.02 -0.97 13.93
CA SER A 9 3.89 -0.95 13.00
C SER A 9 3.38 0.46 12.68
N ALA A 10 3.92 1.50 13.33
CA ALA A 10 3.48 2.90 13.30
C ALA A 10 3.92 3.72 12.08
N GLU A 11 4.73 3.22 11.15
CA GLU A 11 5.12 4.00 9.95
C GLU A 11 4.77 3.31 8.63
N LEU A 12 3.84 2.35 8.66
CA LEU A 12 3.34 1.75 7.43
C LEU A 12 2.34 2.72 6.80
N LYS A 13 2.85 3.53 5.87
CA LYS A 13 2.12 4.57 5.12
C LYS A 13 0.87 4.03 4.39
N TYR A 14 0.82 2.73 4.12
CA TYR A 14 -0.22 2.08 3.30
C TYR A 14 -0.86 0.89 4.02
N ASN A 15 -2.14 0.64 3.71
CA ASN A 15 -2.98 -0.42 4.27
C ASN A 15 -3.51 -1.33 3.17
N VAL A 16 -3.94 -2.53 3.56
CA VAL A 16 -4.67 -3.45 2.66
C VAL A 16 -5.95 -2.76 2.18
N GLY A 17 -6.19 -2.81 0.87
CA GLY A 17 -7.28 -2.11 0.20
C GLY A 17 -6.92 -0.72 -0.32
N ASP A 18 -5.77 -0.15 0.05
CA ASP A 18 -5.32 1.12 -0.53
C ASP A 18 -4.92 0.93 -2.01
N GLU A 19 -5.25 1.91 -2.82
CA GLU A 19 -4.87 1.97 -4.23
C GLU A 19 -3.56 2.74 -4.38
N VAL A 20 -2.56 2.07 -4.93
CA VAL A 20 -1.17 2.51 -4.98
C VAL A 20 -0.65 2.46 -6.41
N ALA A 21 0.11 3.48 -6.78
CA ALA A 21 0.94 3.51 -7.96
C ALA A 21 2.31 2.92 -7.64
N PHE A 22 2.83 2.13 -8.56
CA PHE A 22 4.16 1.55 -8.52
C PHE A 22 4.75 1.51 -9.92
N THR A 23 6.06 1.33 -10.01
CA THR A 23 6.76 1.19 -11.28
C THR A 23 7.28 -0.23 -11.44
N LEU A 24 6.87 -0.90 -12.52
CA LEU A 24 7.44 -2.18 -12.98
C LEU A 24 8.03 -1.97 -14.36
N ASP A 25 9.22 -2.51 -14.62
CA ASP A 25 9.86 -2.49 -15.94
C ASP A 25 9.83 -1.09 -16.61
N LYS A 26 10.08 -0.03 -15.80
CA LYS A 26 10.04 1.41 -16.16
C LYS A 26 8.66 1.97 -16.52
N GLN A 27 7.60 1.17 -16.50
CA GLN A 27 6.22 1.60 -16.67
C GLN A 27 5.53 1.80 -15.32
N LYS A 28 4.59 2.75 -15.26
CA LYS A 28 3.80 3.01 -14.05
C LYS A 28 2.50 2.21 -14.10
N PHE A 29 2.27 1.42 -13.07
CA PHE A 29 1.05 0.64 -12.90
C PHE A 29 0.31 1.11 -11.66
N VAL A 30 -0.99 0.87 -11.67
CA VAL A 30 -1.88 1.12 -10.54
C VAL A 30 -2.45 -0.22 -10.10
N GLY A 31 -2.43 -0.46 -8.80
CA GLY A 31 -2.98 -1.67 -8.22
C GLY A 31 -3.45 -1.44 -6.80
N ARG A 32 -4.00 -2.50 -6.21
CA ARG A 32 -4.50 -2.48 -4.84
C ARG A 32 -3.69 -3.39 -3.95
N ILE A 33 -3.42 -2.94 -2.74
CA ILE A 33 -2.73 -3.75 -1.75
C ILE A 33 -3.66 -4.89 -1.31
N ASP A 34 -3.26 -6.11 -1.64
CA ASP A 34 -3.96 -7.35 -1.30
C ASP A 34 -3.46 -7.89 0.05
N LYS A 35 -2.14 -7.83 0.26
CA LYS A 35 -1.49 -8.33 1.47
C LYS A 35 -0.35 -7.43 1.91
N ARG A 36 -0.19 -7.29 3.22
CA ARG A 36 0.89 -6.50 3.82
C ARG A 36 1.99 -7.41 4.36
N TYR A 37 3.23 -7.08 4.03
CA TYR A 37 4.43 -7.65 4.64
C TYR A 37 5.15 -6.60 5.50
N ILE A 38 6.27 -6.99 6.10
CA ILE A 38 7.06 -6.12 6.99
C ILE A 38 7.62 -4.90 6.24
N ASN A 39 8.19 -5.11 5.04
CA ASN A 39 8.81 -4.03 4.23
C ASN A 39 8.22 -3.92 2.81
N SER A 40 7.27 -4.77 2.47
CA SER A 40 6.69 -4.87 1.13
C SER A 40 5.19 -5.09 1.20
N PHE A 41 4.54 -4.97 0.06
CA PHE A 41 3.11 -5.17 -0.10
C PHE A 41 2.87 -6.01 -1.34
N LEU A 42 1.99 -7.00 -1.22
CA LEU A 42 1.43 -7.70 -2.37
C LEU A 42 0.39 -6.79 -3.00
N ILE A 43 0.58 -6.49 -4.27
CA ILE A 43 -0.29 -5.61 -5.03
C ILE A 43 -0.89 -6.43 -6.16
N SER A 44 -2.21 -6.49 -6.17
CA SER A 44 -2.99 -7.03 -7.26
C SER A 44 -3.26 -5.88 -8.25
N PHE A 45 -2.88 -6.07 -9.50
CA PHE A 45 -3.01 -5.06 -10.55
C PHE A 45 -3.48 -5.72 -11.84
N HIS A 46 -4.17 -4.97 -12.69
CA HIS A 46 -4.54 -5.45 -14.01
C HIS A 46 -3.63 -4.82 -15.06
N SER A 47 -3.23 -5.60 -16.04
CA SER A 47 -2.42 -5.13 -17.17
C SER A 47 -2.95 -5.80 -18.43
N ASP A 48 -3.20 -5.02 -19.48
CA ASP A 48 -3.56 -5.54 -20.81
C ASP A 48 -2.35 -6.07 -21.58
N ASP A 49 -1.15 -5.76 -21.09
CA ASP A 49 0.12 -6.13 -21.71
C ASP A 49 0.47 -7.61 -21.45
N PRO A 50 0.47 -8.49 -22.47
CA PRO A 50 0.62 -9.95 -22.28
C PRO A 50 1.97 -10.32 -21.66
N SER A 51 3.03 -9.56 -21.92
CA SER A 51 4.35 -9.76 -21.32
C SER A 51 4.34 -9.55 -19.80
N ILE A 52 3.47 -8.68 -19.29
CA ILE A 52 3.33 -8.38 -17.87
C ILE A 52 2.40 -9.40 -17.20
N VAL A 53 1.33 -9.80 -17.89
CA VAL A 53 0.40 -10.83 -17.42
C VAL A 53 1.09 -12.18 -17.26
N ASP A 54 1.91 -12.58 -18.23
CA ASP A 54 2.64 -13.84 -18.17
C ASP A 54 3.70 -13.83 -17.04
N LYS A 55 4.48 -12.75 -16.95
CA LYS A 55 5.59 -12.64 -16.01
C LYS A 55 5.17 -12.44 -14.55
N TYR A 56 4.08 -11.71 -14.32
CA TYR A 56 3.65 -11.31 -12.98
C TYR A 56 2.27 -11.86 -12.59
N HIS A 57 1.52 -12.50 -13.49
CA HIS A 57 0.20 -13.06 -13.21
C HIS A 57 -0.74 -12.09 -12.46
N ASN A 58 -0.74 -10.82 -12.86
CA ASN A 58 -1.55 -9.75 -12.25
C ASN A 58 -1.26 -9.46 -10.75
N LYS A 59 -0.12 -9.95 -10.23
CA LYS A 59 0.28 -9.77 -8.82
C LYS A 59 1.77 -9.50 -8.71
N THR A 60 2.14 -8.50 -7.92
CA THR A 60 3.57 -8.22 -7.67
C THR A 60 3.81 -7.82 -6.22
N VAL A 61 5.02 -8.12 -5.73
CA VAL A 61 5.46 -7.71 -4.39
C VAL A 61 6.34 -6.48 -4.54
N VAL A 62 5.86 -5.33 -4.04
CA VAL A 62 6.57 -4.06 -4.15
C VAL A 62 6.99 -3.56 -2.77
N ASN A 63 8.21 -3.04 -2.68
CA ASN A 63 8.73 -2.44 -1.46
C ASN A 63 8.00 -1.13 -1.14
N ASN A 64 7.73 -0.89 0.15
CA ASN A 64 7.04 0.31 0.63
C ASN A 64 7.68 1.63 0.16
N LYS A 65 9.00 1.67 -0.06
CA LYS A 65 9.72 2.87 -0.53
C LYS A 65 9.42 3.23 -1.98
N LYS A 66 9.03 2.26 -2.80
CA LYS A 66 8.75 2.43 -4.23
C LYS A 66 7.27 2.60 -4.54
N LEU A 67 6.42 2.57 -3.51
CA LEU A 67 4.98 2.77 -3.63
C LEU A 67 4.62 4.23 -3.45
N LYS A 68 3.66 4.68 -4.25
CA LYS A 68 3.01 5.99 -4.12
C LYS A 68 1.51 5.76 -3.91
N LEU A 69 0.96 6.32 -2.84
CA LEU A 69 -0.49 6.28 -2.63
C LEU A 69 -1.20 7.13 -3.68
N ILE A 70 -2.17 6.53 -4.38
CA ILE A 70 -3.08 7.26 -5.26
C ILE A 70 -4.35 7.56 -4.47
N LYS A 71 -4.97 6.51 -3.92
CA LYS A 71 -6.24 6.60 -3.22
C LYS A 71 -6.16 5.79 -1.95
N ALA A 72 -6.27 6.48 -0.82
CA ALA A 72 -6.52 5.80 0.45
C ALA A 72 -7.89 5.13 0.36
N ALA A 73 -7.96 3.86 0.79
CA ALA A 73 -9.23 3.24 1.09
C ALA A 73 -9.99 4.16 2.07
N PRO A 74 -11.32 4.26 1.97
CA PRO A 74 -12.10 5.04 2.91
C PRO A 74 -11.87 4.48 4.30
N LYS A 75 -10.95 5.10 5.05
CA LYS A 75 -10.85 4.91 6.49
C LYS A 75 -12.22 5.35 7.00
N LYS A 76 -13.05 4.39 7.47
CA LYS A 76 -14.20 4.73 8.31
C LYS A 76 -13.67 5.77 9.27
N LYS A 77 -14.16 7.01 9.16
CA LYS A 77 -13.73 8.09 10.04
C LYS A 77 -13.95 7.53 11.44
N ALA A 78 -12.86 7.18 12.15
CA ALA A 78 -12.92 7.13 13.58
C ALA A 78 -13.49 8.49 13.95
N LYS A 79 -14.70 8.48 14.52
CA LYS A 79 -15.42 9.67 14.94
C LYS A 79 -14.38 10.64 15.50
N LYS A 80 -14.17 11.77 14.83
CA LYS A 80 -13.64 12.94 15.52
C LYS A 80 -14.66 13.20 16.59
N SER A 81 -14.41 12.73 17.81
CA SER A 81 -14.99 13.30 19.01
C SER A 81 -14.49 14.74 19.05
N ALA A 82 -15.18 15.61 18.31
CA ALA A 82 -15.16 17.03 18.60
C ALA A 82 -15.57 17.13 20.08
N PRO A 83 -14.77 17.72 20.97
CA PRO A 83 -15.32 18.11 22.24
C PRO A 83 -16.42 19.11 21.91
N LYS A 84 -17.68 18.73 22.14
CA LYS A 84 -18.76 19.71 22.19
C LYS A 84 -18.33 20.73 23.24
N ALA A 85 -18.00 21.94 22.80
CA ALA A 85 -18.07 23.09 23.66
C ALA A 85 -19.53 23.16 24.14
N SER A 86 -19.79 22.68 25.36
CA SER A 86 -21.03 22.98 26.05
C SER A 86 -20.88 24.38 26.61
N LYS A 87 -21.82 25.21 26.17
CA LYS A 87 -22.10 26.56 26.63
C LYS A 87 -22.52 26.56 28.10
#